data_AF-A0A6G0G0U4-F1
#
_entry.id   AF-A0A6G0G0U4-F1
#
_cell.length_a   1.000
_cell.length_b   1.000
_cell.length_c   1.000
_cell.angle_alpha   90.00
_cell.angle_beta   90.00
_cell.angle_gamma   90.00
#
_symmetry.space_group_name_H-M   'P 1'
#
loop_
_entity.id
_entity.type
_entity.pdbx_description
1 polymer ?
#
loop_
_entity_poly.entity_id
_entity_poly.type
_entity_poly.pdbx_seq_one_letter_code
_entity_poly.pdbx_strand_id
1 'polypeptide(L)'
;MSFEVKTTPHFEREAKILAKRYKSFKADMKDFVESLEKNPMQGDELSPGIRKIRLAIVSKGKGKSGGARVITYTICASESEGRVYLVDVYDKSDFSTVSVSILKKIISEQGIL
;
A
#
# COMPACT_ATOMS: atom_id res chain seq x y z
N MET A 1 15.21 -11.50 -3.20
CA MET A 1 14.87 -10.51 -2.15
C MET A 1 13.78 -11.13 -1.30
N SER A 2 13.97 -11.18 0.01
CA SER A 2 12.99 -11.72 0.95
C SER A 2 12.49 -10.56 1.82
N PHE A 3 11.35 -9.99 1.46
CA PHE A 3 10.74 -8.91 2.22
C PHE A 3 9.46 -9.41 2.86
N GLU A 4 9.39 -9.28 4.18
CA GLU A 4 8.17 -9.60 4.90
C GLU A 4 7.16 -8.46 4.72
N VAL A 5 5.97 -8.78 4.21
CA VAL A 5 4.88 -7.81 4.10
C VAL A 5 4.05 -7.83 5.38
N LYS A 6 3.93 -6.67 6.03
CA LYS A 6 3.11 -6.46 7.23
C LYS A 6 2.01 -5.46 6.96
N THR A 7 0.87 -5.60 7.64
CA THR A 7 -0.22 -4.63 7.62
C THR A 7 -0.19 -3.77 8.87
N THR A 8 -0.62 -2.52 8.73
CA THR A 8 -0.94 -1.67 9.89
C THR A 8 -2.44 -1.74 10.21
N PRO A 9 -2.85 -1.50 11.46
CA PRO A 9 -4.26 -1.36 11.83
C PRO A 9 -5.02 -0.32 11.00
N HIS A 10 -4.35 0.79 10.64
CA HIS A 10 -4.94 1.81 9.76
C HIS A 10 -5.26 1.21 8.38
N PHE A 11 -4.28 0.57 7.75
CA PHE A 11 -4.46 -0.09 6.47
C PHE A 11 -5.57 -1.14 6.50
N GLU A 12 -5.63 -1.98 7.53
CA GLU A 12 -6.65 -3.03 7.64
C GLU A 12 -8.07 -2.47 7.67
N ARG A 13 -8.26 -1.35 8.37
CA ARG A 13 -9.54 -0.64 8.44
C ARG A 13 -9.96 -0.13 7.07
N GLU A 14 -9.08 0.55 6.35
CA GLU A 14 -9.39 1.10 5.01
C GLU A 14 -9.55 0.00 3.96
N ALA A 15 -8.69 -1.03 3.99
CA ALA A 15 -8.78 -2.21 3.15
C ALA A 15 -10.12 -2.94 3.33
N LYS A 16 -10.65 -3.00 4.57
CA LYS A 16 -11.96 -3.60 4.86
C LYS A 16 -13.11 -2.80 4.23
N ILE A 17 -13.01 -1.47 4.17
CA ILE A 17 -13.99 -0.61 3.51
C ILE A 17 -13.98 -0.89 2.00
N LEU A 18 -12.80 -0.91 1.38
CA LEU A 18 -12.66 -1.20 -0.06
C LEU A 18 -13.08 -2.64 -0.41
N ALA A 19 -12.78 -3.61 0.45
CA ALA A 19 -13.21 -5.01 0.27
C ALA A 19 -14.73 -5.18 0.31
N LYS A 20 -15.45 -4.33 1.05
CA LYS A 20 -16.93 -4.30 1.03
C LYS A 20 -17.46 -3.62 -0.22
N ARG A 21 -16.77 -2.58 -0.71
CA ARG A 21 -17.20 -1.78 -1.87
C ARG A 21 -16.95 -2.48 -3.21
N TYR A 22 -15.87 -3.23 -3.32
CA TYR A 22 -15.41 -3.81 -4.59
C TYR A 22 -15.20 -5.31 -4.48
N LYS A 23 -15.99 -6.07 -5.25
CA LYS A 23 -16.02 -7.54 -5.21
C LYS A 23 -14.65 -8.19 -5.47
N SER A 24 -13.83 -7.60 -6.36
CA SER A 24 -12.52 -8.16 -6.71
C SER A 24 -11.40 -7.79 -5.73
N PHE A 25 -11.61 -6.81 -4.84
CA PHE A 25 -10.51 -6.17 -4.10
C PHE A 25 -9.63 -7.15 -3.31
N LYS A 26 -10.23 -8.20 -2.73
CA LYS A 26 -9.45 -9.23 -2.00
C LYS A 26 -8.49 -9.99 -2.92
N ALA A 27 -8.94 -10.34 -4.14
CA ALA A 27 -8.08 -10.99 -5.13
C ALA A 27 -7.04 -10.00 -5.67
N ASP A 28 -7.45 -8.77 -5.98
CA ASP A 28 -6.56 -7.70 -6.44
C ASP A 28 -5.42 -7.43 -5.43
N MET A 29 -5.74 -7.43 -4.12
CA MET A 29 -4.77 -7.28 -3.05
C MET A 29 -3.83 -8.48 -2.90
N LYS A 30 -4.30 -9.70 -3.18
CA LYS A 30 -3.46 -10.89 -3.16
C LYS A 30 -2.37 -10.79 -4.23
N ASP A 31 -2.78 -10.50 -5.47
CA ASP A 31 -1.86 -10.31 -6.60
C ASP A 31 -0.88 -9.16 -6.35
N PHE A 32 -1.36 -8.10 -5.70
CA PHE A 32 -0.54 -6.97 -5.28
C PHE A 32 0.54 -7.38 -4.27
N VAL A 33 0.21 -8.15 -3.23
CA VAL A 33 1.18 -8.61 -2.24
C VAL A 33 2.22 -9.53 -2.88
N GLU A 34 1.81 -10.45 -3.75
CA GLU A 34 2.75 -11.32 -4.49
C GLU A 34 3.71 -10.51 -5.39
N SER A 35 3.23 -9.41 -5.99
CA SER A 35 4.09 -8.46 -6.72
C SER A 35 5.06 -7.73 -5.78
N LEU A 36 4.59 -7.35 -4.59
CA LEU A 36 5.36 -6.58 -3.62
C LEU A 36 6.48 -7.39 -2.97
N GLU A 37 6.24 -8.67 -2.69
CA GLU A 37 7.26 -9.60 -2.19
C GLU A 37 8.41 -9.77 -3.20
N LYS A 38 8.11 -9.74 -4.51
CA LYS A 38 9.11 -9.83 -5.59
C LYS A 38 9.84 -8.50 -5.82
N ASN A 39 9.14 -7.39 -5.68
CA ASN A 39 9.69 -6.04 -5.88
C ASN A 39 9.16 -5.07 -4.80
N PRO A 40 9.85 -4.99 -3.65
CA PRO A 40 9.44 -4.13 -2.52
C PRO A 40 9.65 -2.63 -2.79
N MET A 41 10.38 -2.29 -3.86
CA MET A 41 10.69 -0.91 -4.25
C MET A 41 9.81 -0.38 -5.38
N GLN A 42 8.77 -1.11 -5.78
CA GLN A 42 7.87 -0.68 -6.85
C GLN A 42 7.09 0.60 -6.49
N GLY A 43 6.60 1.29 -7.52
CA GLY A 43 5.82 2.53 -7.38
C GLY A 43 6.68 3.78 -7.22
N ASP A 44 6.01 4.89 -6.89
CA ASP A 44 6.65 6.19 -6.78
C ASP A 44 7.10 6.43 -5.33
N GLU A 45 8.36 6.77 -5.11
CA GLU A 45 8.82 7.20 -3.78
C GLU A 45 8.33 8.62 -3.48
N LEU A 46 7.63 8.78 -2.35
CA LEU A 46 7.13 10.08 -1.89
C LEU A 46 8.07 10.72 -0.86
N SER A 47 8.79 9.89 -0.11
CA SER A 47 9.79 10.24 0.91
C SER A 47 10.66 9.01 1.12
N PRO A 48 11.87 9.11 1.70
CA PRO A 48 12.72 7.95 1.94
C PRO A 48 11.97 6.78 2.58
N GLY A 49 11.87 5.66 1.84
CA GLY A 49 11.18 4.44 2.26
C GLY A 49 9.64 4.48 2.12
N ILE A 50 9.01 5.65 2.00
CA ILE A 50 7.56 5.78 1.81
C ILE A 50 7.23 5.79 0.32
N ARG A 51 6.47 4.80 -0.14
CA ARG A 51 6.11 4.64 -1.56
C ARG A 51 4.61 4.66 -1.79
N LYS A 52 4.21 5.07 -2.99
CA LYS A 52 2.83 5.08 -3.48
C LYS A 52 2.72 4.17 -4.69
N ILE A 53 1.95 3.11 -4.55
CA ILE A 53 1.80 2.07 -5.57
C ILE A 53 0.36 2.08 -6.10
N ARG A 54 0.21 2.01 -7.42
CA ARG A 54 -1.10 2.02 -8.08
C ARG A 54 -1.65 0.60 -8.14
N LEU A 55 -2.82 0.40 -7.54
CA LEU A 55 -3.56 -0.86 -7.57
C LEU A 55 -4.72 -0.76 -8.57
N ALA A 56 -4.75 -1.65 -9.57
CA ALA A 56 -5.96 -1.83 -10.36
C ALA A 56 -7.00 -2.56 -9.50
N ILE A 57 -8.23 -2.07 -9.48
CA ILE A 57 -9.36 -2.82 -8.91
C ILE A 57 -10.16 -3.35 -10.09
N VAL A 58 -10.08 -4.66 -10.35
CA VAL A 58 -10.61 -5.27 -11.57
C VAL A 58 -12.11 -5.01 -11.71
N SER A 59 -12.88 -5.14 -10.63
CA SER A 59 -14.33 -4.91 -10.64
C SER A 59 -14.74 -3.47 -10.94
N LYS A 60 -13.82 -2.50 -10.91
CA LYS A 60 -14.09 -1.12 -11.36
C LYS A 60 -14.02 -0.97 -12.88
N GLY A 61 -13.28 -1.83 -13.59
CA GLY A 61 -13.12 -1.74 -15.05
C GLY A 61 -12.43 -0.47 -15.56
N LYS A 62 -11.69 0.26 -14.71
CA LYS A 62 -10.99 1.52 -15.05
C LYS A 62 -9.46 1.38 -15.11
N GLY A 63 -8.94 0.16 -14.97
CA GLY A 63 -7.50 -0.09 -14.89
C GLY A 63 -6.82 0.61 -13.69
N LYS A 64 -5.50 0.73 -13.74
CA LYS A 64 -4.69 1.34 -12.65
C LYS A 64 -4.98 2.83 -12.45
N SER A 65 -5.35 3.55 -13.51
CA SER A 65 -5.57 4.99 -13.47
C SER A 65 -6.85 5.39 -12.74
N GLY A 66 -7.81 4.47 -12.57
CA GLY A 66 -9.05 4.68 -11.80
C GLY A 66 -9.25 3.68 -10.66
N GLY A 67 -8.23 2.92 -10.30
CA GLY A 67 -8.25 1.98 -9.17
C GLY A 67 -7.93 2.66 -7.84
N ALA A 68 -7.24 1.92 -6.97
CA ALA A 68 -6.79 2.39 -5.66
C ALA A 68 -5.30 2.76 -5.66
N ARG A 69 -4.87 3.39 -4.57
CA ARG A 69 -3.47 3.61 -4.24
C ARG A 69 -3.18 2.98 -2.91
N VAL A 70 -2.07 2.26 -2.85
CA VAL A 70 -1.52 1.69 -1.62
C VAL A 70 -0.30 2.51 -1.23
N ILE A 71 -0.23 2.93 0.02
CA ILE A 71 0.95 3.55 0.61
C ILE A 71 1.71 2.50 1.40
N THR A 72 3.01 2.41 1.13
CA THR A 72 3.90 1.49 1.84
C THR A 72 5.02 2.24 2.54
N TYR A 73 5.57 1.62 3.58
CA TYR A 73 6.84 2.02 4.18
C TYR A 73 7.79 0.82 4.20
N THR A 74 8.93 0.95 3.50
CA THR A 74 9.91 -0.11 3.36
C THR A 74 11.12 0.15 4.24
N ILE A 75 11.46 -0.84 5.07
CA ILE A 75 12.65 -0.85 5.92
C ILE A 75 13.58 -1.95 5.40
N CYS A 76 14.78 -1.58 4.96
CA CYS A 76 15.79 -2.55 4.56
C CYS A 76 16.65 -2.92 5.76
N ALA A 77 16.74 -4.22 6.07
CA ALA A 77 17.68 -4.76 7.04
C ALA A 77 19.05 -5.05 6.39
N SER A 78 19.04 -5.41 5.11
CA SER A 78 20.23 -5.62 4.25
C SER A 78 19.90 -5.26 2.79
N GLU A 79 20.83 -5.49 1.87
CA GLU A 79 20.59 -5.31 0.42
C GLU A 79 19.48 -6.22 -0.12
N SER A 80 19.19 -7.34 0.55
CA SER A 80 18.26 -8.36 0.04
C SER A 80 17.13 -8.74 1.01
N GLU A 81 17.12 -8.17 2.21
CA GLU A 81 16.15 -8.47 3.28
C GLU A 81 15.57 -7.20 3.90
N GLY A 82 14.32 -7.28 4.32
CA GLY A 82 13.65 -6.18 4.98
C GLY A 82 12.18 -6.43 5.26
N ARG A 83 11.46 -5.35 5.58
CA ARG A 83 10.01 -5.36 5.79
C ARG A 83 9.35 -4.30 4.94
N VAL A 84 8.17 -4.61 4.42
CA VAL A 84 7.28 -3.63 3.80
C VAL A 84 6.01 -3.54 4.62
N TYR A 85 5.76 -2.37 5.21
CA TYR A 85 4.51 -2.09 5.90
C TYR A 85 3.51 -1.50 4.92
N LEU A 86 2.33 -2.10 4.84
CA LEU A 86 1.17 -1.49 4.19
C LEU A 86 0.55 -0.49 5.19
N VAL A 87 0.70 0.79 4.89
CA VAL A 87 0.37 1.90 5.80
C VAL A 87 -1.06 2.38 5.56
N ASP A 88 -1.44 2.54 4.29
CA ASP A 88 -2.74 3.07 3.91
C ASP A 88 -3.17 2.53 2.54
N VAL A 89 -4.48 2.49 2.29
CA VAL A 89 -5.04 2.20 0.97
C VAL A 89 -6.32 2.99 0.77
N TYR A 90 -6.42 3.66 -0.37
CA TYR A 90 -7.57 4.48 -0.68
C TYR A 90 -7.96 4.39 -2.14
N ASP A 91 -9.24 4.55 -2.42
CA ASP A 91 -9.72 4.69 -3.80
C ASP A 91 -9.35 6.07 -4.34
N LYS A 92 -8.81 6.13 -5.56
CA LYS A 92 -8.48 7.41 -6.22
C LYS A 92 -9.69 8.32 -6.42
N SER A 93 -10.88 7.75 -6.57
CA SER A 93 -12.12 8.49 -6.73
C SER A 93 -12.53 9.23 -5.46
N ASP A 94 -12.09 8.76 -4.29
CA ASP A 94 -12.43 9.37 -3.01
C ASP A 94 -11.38 10.41 -2.61
N PHE A 95 -10.09 10.16 -2.90
CA PHE A 95 -8.98 11.05 -2.56
C PHE A 95 -7.96 11.17 -3.70
N SER A 96 -7.58 12.41 -4.04
CA SER A 96 -6.60 12.68 -5.08
C SER A 96 -5.17 12.51 -4.59
N THR A 97 -4.86 12.92 -3.35
CA THR A 97 -3.52 12.99 -2.76
C THR A 97 -3.56 12.87 -1.24
N VAL A 98 -2.65 12.10 -0.64
CA VAL A 98 -2.39 12.07 0.81
C VAL A 98 -1.09 12.82 1.09
N SER A 99 -1.04 13.67 2.12
CA SER A 99 0.20 14.40 2.46
C SER A 99 1.23 13.49 3.12
N VAL A 100 2.51 13.67 2.76
CA VAL A 100 3.61 12.91 3.35
C VAL A 100 3.73 13.16 4.86
N SER A 101 3.41 14.36 5.34
CA SER A 101 3.44 14.68 6.78
C SER A 101 2.42 13.87 7.57
N ILE A 102 1.22 13.67 7.03
CA ILE A 102 0.19 12.83 7.67
C ILE A 102 0.64 11.36 7.65
N LEU A 103 1.19 10.87 6.54
CA LEU A 103 1.71 9.50 6.46
C LEU A 103 2.78 9.23 7.51
N LYS A 104 3.74 10.16 7.69
CA LYS A 104 4.77 10.04 8.73
C LYS A 104 4.16 9.97 10.14
N LYS A 105 3.12 10.76 10.41
CA LYS A 105 2.38 10.72 11.69
C LYS A 105 1.72 9.36 11.92
N ILE A 106 1.02 8.83 10.90
CA ILE A 106 0.39 7.50 10.98
C ILE A 106 1.46 6.43 11.24
N ILE A 107 2.58 6.46 10.52
CA ILE A 107 3.66 5.47 10.69
C ILE A 107 4.24 5.52 12.12
N SER A 108 4.46 6.73 12.66
CA SER A 108 5.01 6.89 14.01
C SER A 108 4.02 6.48 15.10
N GLU A 109 2.72 6.76 14.93
CA GLU A 109 1.67 6.28 15.84
C GLU A 109 1.58 4.76 15.92
N GLN A 110 2.05 4.04 14.90
CA GLN A 110 2.13 2.57 14.89
C GLN A 110 3.43 2.02 15.51
N GLY A 111 4.32 2.88 16.01
CA GLY A 111 5.61 2.48 16.59
C GLY A 111 6.60 1.89 15.59
N ILE A 112 6.40 2.14 14.29
CA ILE A 112 7.29 1.67 13.22
C ILE A 112 8.49 2.62 13.05
N LEU A 113 8.32 3.89 13.42
CA LEU A 113 9.27 5.00 13.23
C LEU A 113 9.22 5.92 14.45
#